data_AF-A0A5C7SVE8-F1
#
_entry.id   AF-A0A5C7SVE8-F1
#
_cell.length_a   1.000
_cell.length_b   1.000
_cell.length_c   1.000
_cell.angle_alpha   90.00
_cell.angle_beta   90.00
_cell.angle_gamma   90.00
#
_symmetry.space_group_name_H-M   'P 1'
#
loop_
_entity.id
_entity.type
_entity.pdbx_description
1 polymer ?
#
loop_
_entity_poly.entity_id
_entity_poly.type
_entity_poly.pdbx_seq_one_letter_code
_entity_poly.pdbx_strand_id
1 'polypeptide(L)'
;MRFESLTVARRLALMLLVALAGMVLLALAALYENRDDMREGYARNVRSQIELATGVLAHFHGLEQAGALGREAAQQAAKETLRGLRYQNNEYFFVLDLELNMLMHPLRPALEGKLADLKDSAGKHFVREMVTLARAQGQGFVDYTWPRSGVATDPAQPKLSYVKAFPAWGWVVGSGVYVDDIDTAFRDTALRFGGLVAVVLVLLVLIGVWVIRGVTGALGGEPVYAGAIMKRAAAGDLAVEVAQRGRGDSLLGNLSTMLAQLRAMIGAIGGSAARLGASAREIHAVSRSVSEASVSQTGATASIAAAIEEMTVSIEQISDSARLAEQHSSTAAGLADEGAGKAERAAREMQA
;
A
#
# COMPACT_ATOMS: atom_id res chain seq x y z
N MET A 1 11.42 -18.29 8.71
CA MET A 1 10.08 -17.73 9.02
C MET A 1 9.24 -17.75 7.75
N ARG A 2 8.08 -18.41 7.74
CA ARG A 2 7.18 -18.40 6.58
C ARG A 2 6.51 -17.02 6.49
N PHE A 3 6.57 -16.35 5.34
CA PHE A 3 5.98 -15.02 5.12
C PHE A 3 4.48 -14.98 5.48
N GLU A 4 3.82 -16.13 5.40
CA GLU A 4 2.40 -16.34 5.72
C GLU A 4 2.05 -16.22 7.21
N SER A 5 3.00 -16.35 8.14
CA SER A 5 2.73 -16.22 9.59
C SER A 5 2.83 -14.78 10.09
N LEU A 6 3.22 -13.84 9.24
CA LEU A 6 3.30 -12.42 9.58
C LEU A 6 1.95 -11.73 9.40
N THR A 7 1.64 -10.82 10.31
CA THR A 7 0.48 -9.92 10.23
C THR A 7 0.58 -9.03 8.99
N VAL A 8 -0.55 -8.58 8.44
CA VAL A 8 -0.55 -7.71 7.24
C VAL A 8 0.29 -6.46 7.45
N ALA A 9 0.19 -5.83 8.63
CA ALA A 9 0.99 -4.66 8.99
C ALA A 9 2.50 -4.94 8.89
N ARG A 10 2.96 -6.10 9.40
CA ARG A 10 4.37 -6.48 9.36
C ARG A 10 4.86 -6.77 7.94
N ARG A 11 4.02 -7.38 7.09
CA ARG A 11 4.38 -7.61 5.68
C ARG A 11 4.54 -6.30 4.92
N LEU A 12 3.60 -5.37 5.08
CA LEU A 12 3.65 -4.05 4.47
C LEU A 12 4.85 -3.24 4.99
N ALA A 13 5.11 -3.29 6.30
CA ALA A 13 6.28 -2.64 6.90
C ALA A 13 7.60 -3.24 6.38
N LEU A 14 7.67 -4.55 6.17
CA LEU A 14 8.84 -5.20 5.59
C LEU A 14 9.06 -4.77 4.13
N MET A 15 8.00 -4.72 3.32
CA MET A 15 8.07 -4.23 1.94
C MET A 15 8.56 -2.76 1.90
N LEU A 16 8.04 -1.92 2.79
CA LEU A 16 8.49 -0.54 2.94
C LEU A 16 9.96 -0.46 3.35
N LEU A 17 10.40 -1.28 4.32
CA LEU A 17 11.78 -1.31 4.78
C LEU A 17 12.74 -1.75 3.66
N VAL A 18 12.37 -2.77 2.88
CA VAL A 18 13.15 -3.21 1.72
C VAL A 18 13.24 -2.11 0.66
N ALA A 19 12.14 -1.40 0.39
CA ALA A 19 12.14 -0.27 -0.53
C ALA A 19 13.04 0.88 -0.04
N LEU A 20 12.97 1.22 1.25
CA LEU A 20 13.86 2.22 1.86
C LEU A 20 15.33 1.79 1.78
N ALA A 21 15.65 0.55 2.14
CA ALA A 21 17.00 0.02 2.09
C ALA A 21 17.55 0.03 0.65
N GLY A 22 16.74 -0.36 -0.34
CA GLY A 22 17.09 -0.29 -1.75
C GLY A 22 17.37 1.13 -2.22
N MET A 23 16.54 2.10 -1.82
CA MET A 23 16.74 3.51 -2.16
C MET A 23 18.00 4.09 -1.52
N VAL A 24 18.30 3.75 -0.26
CA VAL A 24 19.54 4.15 0.40
C VAL A 24 20.75 3.54 -0.29
N LEU A 25 20.69 2.26 -0.65
CA LEU A 25 21.78 1.57 -1.35
C LEU A 25 22.03 2.19 -2.73
N LEU A 26 20.98 2.48 -3.49
CA LEU A 26 21.09 3.17 -4.79
C LEU A 26 21.67 4.58 -4.64
N ALA A 27 21.24 5.34 -3.61
CA ALA A 27 21.78 6.67 -3.35
C ALA A 27 23.27 6.63 -2.98
N LEU A 28 23.71 5.63 -2.19
CA LEU A 28 25.12 5.43 -1.86
C LEU A 28 25.94 5.02 -3.08
N ALA A 29 25.41 4.13 -3.93
CA ALA A 29 26.06 3.74 -5.18
C ALA A 29 26.22 4.94 -6.12
N ALA A 30 25.18 5.75 -6.29
CA ALA A 30 25.21 6.96 -7.11
C ALA A 30 26.22 8.00 -6.57
N LEU A 31 26.32 8.17 -5.25
CA LEU A 31 27.33 9.05 -4.65
C LEU A 31 28.76 8.53 -4.85
N TYR A 32 28.95 7.22 -4.80
CA TYR A 32 30.25 6.61 -5.06
C TYR A 32 30.68 6.82 -6.51
N GLU A 33 29.79 6.52 -7.47
CA GLU A 33 30.02 6.68 -8.90
C GLU A 33 30.30 8.15 -9.26
N ASN A 34 29.49 9.09 -8.74
CA ASN A 34 29.71 10.52 -8.96
C ASN A 34 31.08 10.99 -8.46
N ARG A 35 31.56 10.48 -7.31
CA ARG A 35 32.89 10.86 -6.81
C ARG A 35 34.00 10.40 -7.77
N ASP A 36 33.88 9.20 -8.30
CA ASP A 36 34.87 8.63 -9.22
C ASP A 36 34.84 9.38 -10.57
N ASP A 37 33.65 9.60 -11.11
CA ASP A 37 33.41 10.39 -12.33
C ASP A 37 33.99 11.81 -12.22
N MET A 38 33.83 12.46 -11.07
CA MET A 38 34.43 13.77 -10.82
C MET A 38 35.96 13.69 -10.90
N ARG A 39 36.59 12.74 -10.20
CA ARG A 39 38.05 12.59 -10.22
C ARG A 39 38.59 12.31 -11.61
N GLU A 40 37.94 11.41 -12.34
CA GLU A 40 38.31 11.13 -13.73
C GLU A 40 38.06 12.33 -14.66
N GLY A 41 36.95 13.04 -14.46
CA GLY A 41 36.62 14.24 -15.22
C GLY A 41 37.68 15.33 -15.07
N TYR A 42 38.14 15.56 -13.84
CA TYR A 42 39.26 16.45 -13.57
C TYR A 42 40.56 15.95 -14.22
N ALA A 43 40.87 14.65 -14.12
CA ALA A 43 42.04 14.06 -14.76
C ALA A 43 42.02 14.25 -16.30
N ARG A 44 40.86 14.02 -16.94
CA ARG A 44 40.66 14.27 -18.37
C ARG A 44 40.84 15.75 -18.72
N ASN A 45 40.32 16.66 -17.90
CA ASN A 45 40.49 18.10 -18.10
C ASN A 45 41.98 18.48 -18.05
N VAL A 46 42.70 18.12 -16.98
CA VAL A 46 44.14 18.43 -16.86
C VAL A 46 44.93 17.87 -18.04
N ARG A 47 44.64 16.65 -18.48
CA ARG A 47 45.26 16.07 -19.68
C ARG A 47 45.02 16.94 -20.91
N SER A 48 43.78 17.36 -21.16
CA SER A 48 43.44 18.24 -22.29
C SER A 48 44.17 19.58 -22.23
N GLN A 49 44.31 20.17 -21.05
CA GLN A 49 45.05 21.41 -20.86
C GLN A 49 46.55 21.24 -21.13
N ILE A 50 47.11 20.09 -20.76
CA ILE A 50 48.51 19.75 -21.06
C ILE A 50 48.73 19.49 -22.56
N GLU A 51 47.76 18.92 -23.27
CA GLU A 51 47.83 18.84 -24.74
C GLU A 51 47.88 20.23 -25.38
N LEU A 52 47.08 21.19 -24.90
CA LEU A 52 47.14 22.58 -25.37
C LEU A 52 48.49 23.23 -25.06
N ALA A 53 49.02 23.04 -23.84
CA ALA A 53 50.34 23.54 -23.48
C ALA A 53 51.45 22.91 -24.35
N THR A 54 51.34 21.62 -24.66
CA THR A 54 52.26 20.94 -25.57
C THR A 54 52.15 21.49 -27.00
N GLY A 55 50.95 21.90 -27.43
CA GLY A 55 50.74 22.63 -28.69
C GLY A 55 51.46 23.98 -28.74
N VAL A 56 51.47 24.73 -27.63
CA VAL A 56 52.26 25.96 -27.50
C VAL A 56 53.75 25.67 -27.65
N LEU A 57 54.27 24.63 -26.97
CA LEU A 57 55.66 24.22 -27.12
C LEU A 57 55.99 23.83 -28.58
N ALA A 58 55.11 23.06 -29.20
CA ALA A 58 55.27 22.63 -30.60
C ALA A 58 55.27 23.81 -31.58
N HIS A 59 54.44 24.84 -31.36
CA HIS A 59 54.42 26.04 -32.18
C HIS A 59 55.77 26.78 -32.14
N PHE A 60 56.30 27.06 -30.95
CA PHE A 60 57.58 27.75 -30.81
C PHE A 60 58.77 26.91 -31.28
N HIS A 61 58.73 25.59 -31.06
CA HIS A 61 59.72 24.68 -31.66
C HIS A 61 59.65 24.68 -33.19
N GLY A 62 58.46 24.80 -33.78
CA GLY A 62 58.31 24.99 -35.23
C GLY A 62 58.98 26.27 -35.75
N LEU A 63 58.88 27.37 -35.01
CA LEU A 63 59.57 28.63 -35.32
C LEU A 63 61.10 28.51 -35.20
N GLU A 64 61.59 27.73 -34.23
CA GLU A 64 63.02 27.38 -34.11
C GLU A 64 63.49 26.60 -35.34
N GLN A 65 62.78 25.54 -35.73
CA GLN A 65 63.13 24.71 -36.89
C GLN A 65 63.08 25.47 -38.21
N ALA A 66 62.20 26.46 -38.32
CA ALA A 66 62.11 27.35 -39.47
C ALA A 66 63.19 28.45 -39.49
N GLY A 67 64.01 28.57 -38.44
CA GLY A 67 65.02 29.62 -38.29
C GLY A 67 64.45 31.01 -38.01
N ALA A 68 63.14 31.13 -37.75
CA ALA A 68 62.47 32.39 -37.43
C ALA A 68 62.82 32.89 -36.01
N LEU A 69 63.12 31.97 -35.09
CA LEU A 69 63.61 32.26 -33.75
C LEU A 69 64.82 31.38 -33.43
N GLY A 70 65.80 31.91 -32.71
CA GLY A 70 66.85 31.08 -32.10
C GLY A 70 66.28 30.21 -30.98
N ARG A 71 66.91 29.06 -30.68
CA ARG A 71 66.46 28.11 -29.65
C ARG A 71 66.15 28.76 -28.31
N GLU A 72 67.05 29.59 -27.79
CA GLU A 72 66.85 30.29 -26.51
C GLU A 72 65.66 31.26 -26.56
N ALA A 73 65.50 31.99 -27.66
CA ALA A 73 64.39 32.91 -27.85
C ALA A 73 63.04 32.17 -27.96
N ALA A 74 63.00 31.06 -28.70
CA ALA A 74 61.82 30.21 -28.82
C ALA A 74 61.42 29.58 -27.48
N GLN A 75 62.40 29.04 -26.75
CA GLN A 75 62.19 28.48 -25.41
C GLN A 75 61.72 29.54 -24.41
N GLN A 76 62.31 30.74 -24.42
CA GLN A 76 61.89 31.81 -23.52
C GLN A 76 60.47 32.30 -23.85
N ALA A 77 60.14 32.46 -25.13
CA ALA A 77 58.79 32.85 -25.55
C ALA A 77 57.74 31.80 -25.18
N ALA A 78 58.07 30.51 -25.30
CA ALA A 78 57.19 29.43 -24.87
C ALA A 78 56.96 29.44 -23.35
N LYS A 79 58.02 29.60 -22.55
CA LYS A 79 57.90 29.70 -21.08
C LYS A 79 57.05 30.88 -20.65
N GLU A 80 57.27 32.08 -21.22
CA GLU A 80 56.48 33.27 -20.88
C GLU A 80 55.02 33.15 -21.31
N THR A 81 54.76 32.51 -22.45
CA THR A 81 53.38 32.20 -22.87
C THR A 81 52.71 31.30 -21.84
N LEU A 82 53.32 30.15 -21.50
CA LEU A 82 52.79 29.22 -20.51
C LEU A 82 52.67 29.83 -19.11
N ARG A 83 53.59 30.73 -18.71
CA ARG A 83 53.57 31.45 -17.43
C ARG A 83 52.29 32.27 -17.26
N GLY A 84 51.76 32.85 -18.34
CA GLY A 84 50.54 33.65 -18.35
C GLY A 84 49.24 32.85 -18.39
N LEU A 85 49.28 31.58 -18.85
CA LEU A 85 48.06 30.77 -19.00
C LEU A 85 47.49 30.33 -17.66
N ARG A 86 46.18 30.51 -17.50
CA ARG A 86 45.39 30.05 -16.36
C ARG A 86 44.11 29.38 -16.85
N TYR A 87 43.64 28.38 -16.10
CA TYR A 87 42.37 27.70 -16.39
C TYR A 87 41.67 27.26 -15.10
N GLN A 88 40.36 26.98 -15.17
CA GLN A 88 39.53 26.65 -14.01
C GLN A 88 39.73 27.64 -12.84
N ASN A 89 39.97 27.14 -11.62
CA ASN A 89 40.19 27.91 -10.40
C ASN A 89 41.62 28.47 -10.32
N ASN A 90 42.05 29.18 -11.37
CA ASN A 90 43.39 29.78 -11.46
C ASN A 90 44.53 28.74 -11.43
N GLU A 91 44.29 27.55 -11.99
CA GLU A 91 45.33 26.53 -12.17
C GLU A 91 46.37 26.98 -13.18
N TYR A 92 47.58 26.45 -13.05
CA TYR A 92 48.76 26.98 -13.71
C TYR A 92 49.67 25.87 -14.22
N PHE A 93 50.45 26.20 -15.26
CA PHE A 93 51.45 25.31 -15.83
C PHE A 93 52.82 25.53 -15.20
N PHE A 94 53.61 24.46 -15.09
CA PHE A 94 55.02 24.51 -14.72
C PHE A 94 55.83 23.70 -15.72
N VAL A 95 57.12 24.02 -15.85
CA VAL A 95 58.03 23.33 -16.77
C VAL A 95 59.28 22.91 -16.01
N LEU A 96 59.66 21.66 -16.19
CA LEU A 96 60.88 21.04 -15.68
C LEU A 96 61.76 20.62 -16.87
N ASP A 97 63.06 20.50 -16.66
CA ASP A 97 63.90 19.71 -17.57
C ASP A 97 64.02 18.25 -17.09
N LEU A 98 64.67 17.44 -17.91
CA LEU A 98 64.90 16.04 -17.63
C LEU A 98 66.00 15.80 -16.57
N GLU A 99 66.74 16.85 -16.20
CA GLU A 99 67.79 16.91 -15.17
C GLU A 99 67.26 17.35 -13.80
N LEU A 100 65.92 17.43 -13.64
CA LEU A 100 65.21 17.82 -12.43
C LEU A 100 65.29 19.32 -12.09
N ASN A 101 65.66 20.20 -13.02
CA ASN A 101 65.64 21.64 -12.78
C ASN A 101 64.26 22.23 -13.11
N MET A 102 63.82 23.18 -12.29
CA MET A 102 62.63 23.98 -12.59
C MET A 102 62.97 25.03 -13.64
N LEU A 103 62.36 24.96 -14.82
CA LEU A 103 62.57 25.92 -15.90
C LEU A 103 61.59 27.08 -15.85
N MET A 104 60.36 26.84 -15.36
CA MET A 104 59.32 27.86 -15.22
C MET A 104 58.33 27.46 -14.13
N HIS A 105 58.07 28.36 -13.17
CA HIS A 105 56.97 28.22 -12.21
C HIS A 105 56.30 29.58 -11.94
N PRO A 106 55.02 29.77 -12.31
CA PRO A 106 54.41 31.09 -12.34
C PRO A 106 54.16 31.69 -10.96
N LEU A 107 53.81 30.86 -9.96
CA LEU A 107 53.53 31.33 -8.60
C LEU A 107 54.77 31.37 -7.70
N ARG A 108 55.89 30.78 -8.12
CA ARG A 108 57.13 30.65 -7.33
C ARG A 108 58.36 30.77 -8.22
N PRO A 109 58.61 31.95 -8.84
CA PRO A 109 59.76 32.15 -9.73
C PRO A 109 61.11 31.88 -9.05
N ALA A 110 61.19 32.01 -7.72
CA ALA A 110 62.39 31.73 -6.93
C ALA A 110 62.85 30.25 -6.98
N LEU A 111 62.02 29.34 -7.54
CA LEU A 111 62.40 27.95 -7.79
C LEU A 111 63.12 27.77 -9.13
N GLU A 112 63.01 28.73 -10.06
CA GLU A 112 63.56 28.61 -11.42
C GLU A 112 65.09 28.56 -11.40
N GLY A 113 65.67 27.68 -12.21
CA GLY A 113 67.11 27.43 -12.27
C GLY A 113 67.69 26.64 -11.11
N LYS A 114 66.85 26.18 -10.15
CA LYS A 114 67.30 25.31 -9.05
C LYS A 114 67.00 23.85 -9.36
N LEU A 115 67.92 22.98 -8.95
CA LEU A 115 67.67 21.54 -8.90
C LEU A 115 66.52 21.29 -7.92
N ALA A 116 65.41 20.80 -8.43
CA ALA A 116 64.21 20.59 -7.67
C ALA A 116 64.31 19.26 -6.90
N ASP A 117 65.17 19.20 -5.88
CA ASP A 117 65.07 18.19 -4.82
C ASP A 117 63.93 18.56 -3.84
N LEU A 118 62.77 18.89 -4.43
CA LEU A 118 61.59 19.30 -3.69
C LEU A 118 60.92 18.07 -3.12
N LYS A 119 60.61 18.17 -1.83
CA LYS A 119 59.82 17.20 -1.09
C LYS A 119 58.47 17.81 -0.76
N ASP A 120 57.44 16.98 -0.85
CA ASP A 120 56.15 17.35 -0.30
C ASP A 120 56.16 17.25 1.24
N SER A 121 55.04 17.58 1.89
CA SER A 121 54.92 17.54 3.35
C SER A 121 55.09 16.14 3.96
N ALA A 122 54.96 15.08 3.16
CA ALA A 122 55.17 13.69 3.57
C ALA A 122 56.58 13.18 3.25
N GLY A 123 57.44 14.01 2.66
CA GLY A 123 58.81 13.66 2.27
C GLY A 123 58.94 13.02 0.88
N LYS A 124 57.87 12.95 0.08
CA LYS A 124 57.86 12.39 -1.27
C LYS A 124 58.63 13.32 -2.23
N HIS A 125 59.61 12.78 -2.96
CA HIS A 125 60.34 13.49 -4.01
C HIS A 125 59.52 13.56 -5.31
N PHE A 126 58.44 14.34 -5.30
CA PHE A 126 57.45 14.35 -6.38
C PHE A 126 58.01 14.82 -7.73
N VAL A 127 58.98 15.74 -7.77
CA VAL A 127 59.60 16.18 -9.04
C VAL A 127 60.43 15.07 -9.68
N ARG A 128 61.13 14.27 -8.86
CA ARG A 128 61.87 13.10 -9.35
C ARG A 128 60.91 12.09 -9.95
N GLU A 129 59.80 11.82 -9.27
CA GLU A 129 58.77 10.90 -9.77
C GLU A 129 58.15 11.38 -11.09
N MET A 130 57.84 12.68 -11.21
CA MET A 130 57.35 13.28 -12.45
C MET A 130 58.30 13.07 -13.61
N VAL A 131 59.60 13.37 -13.43
CA VAL A 131 60.59 13.23 -14.50
C VAL A 131 60.87 11.76 -14.81
N THR A 132 60.91 10.87 -13.80
CA THR A 132 61.02 9.42 -14.01
C THR A 132 59.84 8.90 -14.83
N LEU A 133 58.61 9.30 -14.50
CA LEU A 133 57.40 8.91 -15.22
C LEU A 133 57.39 9.45 -16.65
N ALA A 134 57.76 10.72 -16.83
CA ALA A 134 57.87 11.34 -18.13
C ALA A 134 58.95 10.68 -19.01
N ARG A 135 60.09 10.25 -18.44
CA ARG A 135 61.13 9.49 -19.16
C ARG A 135 60.67 8.08 -19.54
N ALA A 136 60.00 7.38 -18.62
CA ALA A 136 59.62 5.98 -18.81
C ALA A 136 58.39 5.79 -19.72
N GLN A 137 57.38 6.64 -19.56
CA GLN A 137 56.06 6.48 -20.20
C GLN A 137 55.68 7.66 -21.10
N GLY A 138 56.51 8.71 -21.16
CA GLY A 138 56.21 9.94 -21.90
C GLY A 138 55.23 10.87 -21.18
N GLN A 139 54.39 10.36 -20.29
CA GLN A 139 53.36 11.12 -19.59
C GLN A 139 52.80 10.34 -18.38
N GLY A 140 52.11 11.03 -17.48
CA GLY A 140 51.35 10.36 -16.42
C GLY A 140 50.95 11.27 -15.27
N PHE A 141 50.25 10.71 -14.29
CA PHE A 141 49.80 11.42 -13.10
C PHE A 141 50.73 11.18 -11.91
N VAL A 142 50.94 12.22 -11.11
CA VAL A 142 51.67 12.19 -9.84
C VAL A 142 50.87 12.94 -8.79
N ASP A 143 50.56 12.27 -7.69
CA ASP A 143 49.95 12.85 -6.49
C ASP A 143 51.04 13.31 -5.51
N TYR A 144 50.82 14.44 -4.85
CA TYR A 144 51.73 15.02 -3.84
C TYR A 144 51.01 16.12 -3.09
N THR A 145 51.60 16.65 -2.02
CA THR A 145 51.09 17.86 -1.38
C THR A 145 51.84 19.11 -1.82
N TRP A 146 51.10 20.18 -2.12
CA TRP A 146 51.67 21.46 -2.53
C TRP A 146 50.84 22.62 -1.99
N PRO A 147 51.44 23.74 -1.56
CA PRO A 147 50.67 24.94 -1.25
C PRO A 147 49.98 25.49 -2.50
N ARG A 148 48.80 26.09 -2.35
CA ARG A 148 48.05 26.66 -3.48
C ARG A 148 48.63 28.00 -3.92
N SER A 149 49.04 28.81 -2.96
CA SER A 149 49.65 30.10 -3.19
C SER A 149 51.18 30.05 -3.22
N GLY A 150 51.78 31.10 -3.75
CA GLY A 150 53.21 31.35 -3.68
C GLY A 150 53.71 31.73 -2.28
N VAL A 151 52.82 31.88 -1.29
CA VAL A 151 53.14 32.34 0.07
C VAL A 151 53.65 31.16 0.90
N ALA A 152 54.70 31.38 1.69
CA ALA A 152 55.34 30.33 2.49
C ALA A 152 54.46 29.82 3.65
N THR A 153 53.50 30.62 4.12
CA THR A 153 52.61 30.29 5.25
C THR A 153 51.38 29.49 4.86
N ASP A 154 51.17 29.24 3.56
CA ASP A 154 49.99 28.53 3.06
C ASP A 154 50.15 27.01 3.26
N PRO A 155 49.19 26.34 3.94
CA PRO A 155 49.27 24.91 4.17
C PRO A 155 49.32 24.12 2.86
N ALA A 156 50.17 23.10 2.81
CA ALA A 156 50.23 22.19 1.68
C ALA A 156 48.93 21.38 1.58
N GLN A 157 48.33 21.37 0.40
CA GLN A 157 47.10 20.62 0.11
C GLN A 157 47.39 19.49 -0.88
N PRO A 158 46.63 18.38 -0.83
CA PRO A 158 46.78 17.31 -1.81
C PRO A 158 46.51 17.82 -3.23
N LYS A 159 47.45 17.57 -4.13
CA LYS A 159 47.43 17.97 -5.53
C LYS A 159 47.69 16.75 -6.41
N LEU A 160 46.92 16.63 -7.47
CA LEU A 160 47.11 15.62 -8.52
C LEU A 160 47.56 16.34 -9.78
N SER A 161 48.81 16.13 -10.21
CA SER A 161 49.33 16.72 -11.43
C SER A 161 49.50 15.70 -12.53
N TYR A 162 49.23 16.11 -13.76
CA TYR A 162 49.58 15.39 -14.96
C TYR A 162 50.81 16.03 -15.58
N VAL A 163 51.78 15.21 -15.97
CA VAL A 163 52.99 15.64 -16.66
C VAL A 163 53.10 14.97 -18.01
N LYS A 164 53.67 15.68 -18.98
CA LYS A 164 53.95 15.17 -20.33
C LYS A 164 55.33 15.64 -20.76
N ALA A 165 56.12 14.70 -21.28
CA ALA A 165 57.41 14.97 -21.87
C ALA A 165 57.24 15.68 -23.22
N PHE A 166 58.11 16.66 -23.47
CA PHE A 166 58.32 17.29 -24.76
C PHE A 166 59.76 17.02 -25.20
N PRO A 167 60.02 15.88 -25.89
CA PRO A 167 61.38 15.40 -26.15
C PRO A 167 62.27 16.36 -26.92
N ALA A 168 61.71 17.17 -27.83
CA ALA A 168 62.46 18.11 -28.67
C ALA A 168 63.34 19.09 -27.88
N TRP A 169 62.89 19.47 -26.67
CA TRP A 169 63.64 20.33 -25.76
C TRP A 169 64.12 19.63 -24.49
N GLY A 170 63.83 18.33 -24.33
CA GLY A 170 64.08 17.64 -23.06
C GLY A 170 63.29 18.29 -21.92
N TRP A 171 62.07 18.76 -22.19
CA TRP A 171 61.23 19.40 -21.19
C TRP A 171 60.14 18.46 -20.71
N VAL A 172 59.65 18.71 -19.52
CA VAL A 172 58.45 18.09 -18.96
C VAL A 172 57.52 19.22 -18.58
N VAL A 173 56.38 19.31 -19.25
CA VAL A 173 55.32 20.26 -18.90
C VAL A 173 54.33 19.59 -17.98
N GLY A 174 53.94 20.30 -16.93
CA GLY A 174 53.04 19.80 -15.92
C GLY A 174 51.97 20.81 -15.53
N SER A 175 50.83 20.29 -15.11
CA SER A 175 49.76 21.05 -14.49
C SER A 175 48.98 20.11 -13.58
N GLY A 176 48.25 20.65 -12.62
CA GLY A 176 47.47 19.83 -11.70
C GLY A 176 46.24 20.52 -11.19
N VAL A 177 45.47 19.78 -10.41
CA VAL A 177 44.32 20.27 -9.66
C VAL A 177 44.46 19.84 -8.21
N TYR A 178 43.93 20.65 -7.30
CA TYR A 178 43.90 20.30 -5.90
C TYR A 178 42.69 19.40 -5.60
N VAL A 179 42.91 18.37 -4.76
CA VAL A 179 41.90 17.35 -4.46
C VAL A 179 40.77 17.92 -3.59
N ASP A 180 41.06 18.98 -2.81
CA ASP A 180 40.05 19.68 -1.99
C ASP A 180 38.99 20.39 -2.84
N ASP A 181 39.32 20.87 -4.05
CA ASP A 181 38.34 21.40 -5.00
C ASP A 181 37.36 20.31 -5.43
N ILE A 182 37.86 19.09 -5.65
CA ILE A 182 37.04 17.92 -5.98
C ILE A 182 36.14 17.56 -4.80
N ASP A 183 36.71 17.46 -3.59
CA ASP A 183 35.97 17.11 -2.39
C ASP A 183 34.92 18.17 -2.02
N THR A 184 35.22 19.45 -2.23
CA THR A 184 34.28 20.56 -1.97
C THR A 184 33.11 20.54 -2.94
N ALA A 185 33.39 20.40 -4.24
CA ALA A 185 32.36 20.28 -5.26
C ALA A 185 31.52 18.99 -5.08
N PHE A 186 32.16 17.89 -4.66
CA PHE A 186 31.48 16.65 -4.31
C PHE A 186 30.56 16.84 -3.10
N ARG A 187 31.01 17.51 -2.03
CA ARG A 187 30.20 17.76 -0.83
C ARG A 187 28.94 18.58 -1.13
N ASP A 188 29.06 19.65 -1.92
CA ASP A 188 27.88 20.46 -2.30
C ASP A 188 26.87 19.63 -3.11
N THR A 189 27.37 18.84 -4.07
CA THR A 189 26.53 17.91 -4.85
C THR A 189 25.89 16.85 -3.95
N ALA A 190 26.66 16.26 -3.03
CA ALA A 190 26.21 15.23 -2.10
C ALA A 190 25.17 15.75 -1.10
N LEU A 191 25.31 16.98 -0.60
CA LEU A 191 24.33 17.61 0.30
C LEU A 191 23.00 17.89 -0.40
N ARG A 192 23.04 18.44 -1.63
CA ARG A 192 21.82 18.70 -2.42
C ARG A 192 21.11 17.40 -2.79
N PHE A 193 21.86 16.43 -3.31
CA PHE A 193 21.33 15.12 -3.68
C PHE A 193 20.81 14.35 -2.46
N GLY A 194 21.60 14.30 -1.38
CA GLY A 194 21.23 13.66 -0.13
C GLY A 194 20.00 14.30 0.52
N GLY A 195 19.87 15.63 0.44
CA GLY A 195 18.68 16.35 0.89
C GLY A 195 17.42 15.93 0.12
N LEU A 196 17.49 15.82 -1.21
CA LEU A 196 16.39 15.34 -2.04
C LEU A 196 16.00 13.90 -1.68
N VAL A 197 16.99 13.00 -1.56
CA VAL A 197 16.77 11.60 -1.15
C VAL A 197 16.11 11.54 0.23
N ALA A 198 16.57 12.35 1.20
CA ALA A 198 15.99 12.40 2.54
C ALA A 198 14.52 12.82 2.51
N VAL A 199 14.15 13.83 1.70
CA VAL A 199 12.75 14.24 1.52
C VAL A 199 11.92 13.10 0.95
N VAL A 200 12.39 12.42 -0.09
CA VAL A 200 11.69 11.27 -0.68
C VAL A 200 11.53 10.13 0.32
N LEU A 201 12.56 9.81 1.12
CA LEU A 201 12.48 8.78 2.15
C LEU A 201 11.45 9.13 3.23
N VAL A 202 11.41 10.39 3.70
CA VAL A 202 10.40 10.84 4.66
C VAL A 202 9.00 10.70 4.06
N LEU A 203 8.79 11.13 2.81
CA LEU A 203 7.50 10.98 2.13
C LEU A 203 7.08 9.50 1.98
N LEU A 204 8.01 8.61 1.62
CA LEU A 204 7.74 7.17 1.54
C LEU A 204 7.34 6.59 2.90
N VAL A 205 8.00 7.00 3.98
CA VAL A 205 7.64 6.59 5.34
C VAL A 205 6.25 7.11 5.71
N LEU A 206 5.95 8.39 5.46
CA LEU A 206 4.64 8.99 5.76
C LEU A 206 3.51 8.31 4.99
N ILE A 207 3.67 8.13 3.68
CA ILE A 207 2.70 7.43 2.82
C ILE A 207 2.59 5.96 3.26
N GLY A 208 3.70 5.28 3.51
CA GLY A 208 3.71 3.91 3.97
C GLY A 208 2.96 3.71 5.29
N VAL A 209 3.20 4.57 6.27
CA VAL A 209 2.46 4.55 7.55
C VAL A 209 0.97 4.87 7.33
N TRP A 210 0.64 5.85 6.48
CA TRP A 210 -0.74 6.19 6.14
C TRP A 210 -1.48 4.99 5.51
N VAL A 211 -0.88 4.33 4.53
CA VAL A 211 -1.43 3.11 3.89
C VAL A 211 -1.56 1.98 4.90
N ILE A 212 -0.53 1.70 5.72
CA ILE A 212 -0.58 0.64 6.72
C ILE A 212 -1.73 0.89 7.71
N ARG A 213 -1.89 2.12 8.21
CA ARG A 213 -2.98 2.48 9.12
C ARG A 213 -4.35 2.40 8.44
N GLY A 214 -4.46 2.83 7.19
CA GLY A 214 -5.69 2.74 6.40
C GLY A 214 -6.13 1.29 6.19
N VAL A 215 -5.22 0.43 5.71
CA VAL A 215 -5.51 -0.99 5.44
C VAL A 215 -5.83 -1.75 6.73
N THR A 216 -5.02 -1.58 7.78
CA THR A 216 -5.26 -2.27 9.06
C THR A 216 -6.54 -1.79 9.73
N GLY A 217 -6.85 -0.49 9.64
CA GLY A 217 -8.11 0.07 10.11
C GLY A 217 -9.33 -0.45 9.34
N ALA A 218 -9.26 -0.49 8.01
CA ALA A 218 -10.34 -1.00 7.16
C ALA A 218 -10.61 -2.50 7.37
N LEU A 219 -9.56 -3.29 7.59
CA LEU A 219 -9.70 -4.71 7.92
C LEU A 219 -10.24 -4.93 9.35
N GLY A 220 -9.86 -4.07 10.29
CA GLY A 220 -10.25 -4.15 11.71
C GLY A 220 -9.64 -5.33 12.46
N GLY A 221 -8.72 -6.07 11.84
CA GLY A 221 -8.05 -7.25 12.36
C GLY A 221 -7.22 -7.95 11.29
N GLU A 222 -6.64 -9.09 11.65
CA GLU A 222 -5.87 -9.89 10.70
C GLU A 222 -6.81 -10.73 9.80
N PRO A 223 -6.57 -10.79 8.48
CA PRO A 223 -7.38 -11.59 7.56
C PRO A 223 -7.45 -13.07 7.93
N VAL A 224 -6.37 -13.62 8.50
CA VAL A 224 -6.33 -15.01 8.99
C VAL A 224 -7.35 -15.23 10.10
N TYR A 225 -7.49 -14.28 11.01
CA TYR A 225 -8.50 -14.33 12.07
C TYR A 225 -9.91 -14.24 11.49
N ALA A 226 -10.17 -13.29 10.58
CA ALA A 226 -11.47 -13.18 9.91
C ALA A 226 -11.86 -14.48 9.16
N GLY A 227 -10.91 -15.09 8.45
CA GLY A 227 -11.10 -16.37 7.77
C GLY A 227 -11.42 -17.52 8.73
N ALA A 228 -10.79 -17.57 9.90
CA ALA A 228 -11.09 -18.58 10.92
C ALA A 228 -12.51 -18.43 11.50
N ILE A 229 -12.94 -17.18 11.76
CA ILE A 229 -14.31 -16.89 12.20
C ILE A 229 -15.33 -17.30 11.13
N MET A 230 -15.10 -16.95 9.87
CA MET A 230 -16.00 -17.33 8.76
C MET A 230 -16.10 -18.85 8.61
N LYS A 231 -15.00 -19.60 8.76
CA LYS A 231 -15.04 -21.07 8.71
C LYS A 231 -15.91 -21.68 9.83
N ARG A 232 -15.84 -21.14 11.05
CA ARG A 232 -16.69 -21.61 12.17
C ARG A 232 -18.16 -21.28 11.93
N ALA A 233 -18.45 -20.06 11.48
CA ALA A 233 -19.81 -19.64 11.15
C ALA A 233 -20.42 -20.49 10.02
N ALA A 234 -19.64 -20.81 8.97
CA ALA A 234 -20.07 -21.69 7.88
C ALA A 234 -20.34 -23.13 8.36
N ALA A 235 -19.68 -23.58 9.43
CA ALA A 235 -19.94 -24.87 10.08
C ALA A 235 -21.17 -24.84 11.01
N GLY A 236 -21.89 -23.72 11.10
CA GLY A 236 -23.08 -23.57 11.94
C GLY A 236 -22.79 -23.12 13.39
N ASP A 237 -21.52 -22.99 13.77
CA ASP A 237 -21.15 -22.35 15.04
C ASP A 237 -21.31 -20.84 14.89
N LEU A 238 -22.54 -20.38 15.08
CA LEU A 238 -22.83 -18.96 15.13
C LEU A 238 -22.47 -18.37 16.48
N ALA A 239 -22.16 -19.09 17.55
CA ALA A 239 -21.97 -18.50 18.89
C ALA A 239 -20.62 -17.75 19.07
N VAL A 240 -19.78 -17.72 18.03
CA VAL A 240 -18.43 -17.15 18.10
C VAL A 240 -18.42 -15.65 18.35
N GLU A 241 -17.83 -15.23 19.46
CA GLU A 241 -17.57 -13.81 19.72
C GLU A 241 -16.45 -13.30 18.82
N VAL A 242 -16.76 -12.26 18.05
CA VAL A 242 -15.78 -11.57 17.21
C VAL A 242 -15.16 -10.47 18.06
N ALA A 243 -13.85 -10.58 18.32
CA ALA A 243 -13.14 -9.54 19.04
C ALA A 243 -13.14 -8.26 18.20
N GLN A 244 -13.89 -7.24 18.62
CA GLN A 244 -13.87 -5.93 17.97
C GLN A 244 -12.54 -5.23 18.25
N ARG A 245 -11.60 -5.40 17.32
CA ARG A 245 -10.28 -4.76 17.36
C ARG A 245 -10.17 -3.54 16.43
N GLY A 246 -11.22 -3.19 15.71
CA GLY A 246 -11.24 -2.13 14.69
C GLY A 246 -12.45 -1.20 14.78
N ARG A 247 -12.57 -0.27 13.83
CA ARG A 247 -13.76 0.58 13.68
C ARG A 247 -14.98 -0.28 13.34
N GLY A 248 -16.18 0.17 13.72
CA GLY A 248 -17.43 -0.59 13.51
C GLY A 248 -17.73 -0.88 12.03
N ASP A 249 -17.24 -0.04 11.11
CA ASP A 249 -17.36 -0.17 9.65
C ASP A 249 -16.27 -1.04 9.02
N SER A 250 -15.32 -1.56 9.81
CA SER A 250 -14.29 -2.47 9.32
C SER A 250 -14.88 -3.80 8.83
N LEU A 251 -14.11 -4.54 8.03
CA LEU A 251 -14.50 -5.88 7.57
C LEU A 251 -14.88 -6.79 8.73
N LEU A 252 -14.10 -6.78 9.82
CA LEU A 252 -14.38 -7.57 11.01
C LEU A 252 -15.62 -7.07 11.78
N GLY A 253 -15.84 -5.76 11.81
CA GLY A 253 -17.06 -5.15 12.37
C GLY A 253 -18.32 -5.55 11.60
N ASN A 254 -18.30 -5.47 10.27
CA ASN A 254 -19.39 -5.92 9.41
C ASN A 254 -19.64 -7.43 9.53
N LEU A 255 -18.57 -8.23 9.64
CA LEU A 255 -18.69 -9.68 9.91
C LEU A 255 -19.41 -9.94 11.25
N SER A 256 -19.06 -9.19 12.30
CA SER A 256 -19.72 -9.31 13.60
C SER A 256 -21.22 -8.98 13.54
N THR A 257 -21.58 -7.93 12.79
CA THR A 257 -22.97 -7.51 12.57
C THR A 257 -23.76 -8.58 11.80
N MET A 258 -23.17 -9.13 10.74
CA MET A 258 -23.76 -10.22 9.96
C MET A 258 -24.04 -11.46 10.84
N LEU A 259 -23.07 -11.85 11.68
CA LEU A 259 -23.24 -12.98 12.61
C LEU A 259 -24.34 -12.71 13.64
N ALA A 260 -24.44 -11.49 14.16
CA ALA A 260 -25.51 -11.10 15.08
C ALA A 260 -26.90 -11.20 14.41
N GLN A 261 -27.03 -10.75 13.16
CA GLN A 261 -28.28 -10.87 12.40
C GLN A 261 -28.64 -12.32 12.10
N LEU A 262 -27.68 -13.16 11.72
CA LEU A 262 -27.89 -14.60 11.52
C LEU A 262 -28.39 -15.28 12.81
N ARG A 263 -27.77 -15.00 13.96
CA ARG A 263 -28.24 -15.51 15.27
C ARG A 263 -29.68 -15.09 15.57
N ALA A 264 -30.01 -13.81 15.34
CA ALA A 264 -31.35 -13.29 15.57
C ALA A 264 -32.40 -13.98 14.67
N MET A 265 -32.07 -14.21 13.40
CA MET A 265 -32.96 -14.94 12.47
C MET A 265 -33.18 -16.38 12.91
N ILE A 266 -32.12 -17.12 13.30
CA ILE A 266 -32.25 -18.48 13.81
C ILE A 266 -33.08 -18.52 15.10
N GLY A 267 -32.89 -17.56 16.01
CA GLY A 267 -33.71 -17.40 17.21
C GLY A 267 -35.20 -17.16 16.89
N ALA A 268 -35.48 -16.29 15.91
CA ALA A 268 -36.85 -16.02 15.45
C ALA A 268 -37.51 -17.24 14.79
N ILE A 269 -36.75 -18.02 14.00
CA ILE A 269 -37.22 -19.29 13.43
C ILE A 269 -37.53 -20.29 14.54
N GLY A 270 -36.64 -20.45 15.52
CA GLY A 270 -36.87 -21.33 16.69
C GLY A 270 -38.12 -20.94 17.48
N GLY A 271 -38.30 -19.65 17.76
CA GLY A 271 -39.50 -19.13 18.42
C GLY A 271 -40.78 -19.35 17.60
N SER A 272 -40.70 -19.23 16.27
CA SER A 272 -41.84 -19.47 15.38
C SER A 272 -42.19 -20.94 15.28
N ALA A 273 -41.19 -21.84 15.26
CA ALA A 273 -41.40 -23.28 15.34
C ALA A 273 -42.05 -23.70 16.68
N ALA A 274 -41.64 -23.08 17.79
CA ALA A 274 -42.26 -23.32 19.10
C ALA A 274 -43.74 -22.89 19.13
N ARG A 275 -44.06 -21.72 18.55
CA ARG A 275 -45.46 -21.25 18.39
C ARG A 275 -46.27 -22.18 17.52
N LEU A 276 -45.75 -22.59 16.37
CA LEU A 276 -46.41 -23.55 15.48
C LEU A 276 -46.69 -24.87 16.19
N GLY A 277 -45.72 -25.37 16.97
CA GLY A 277 -45.90 -26.58 17.79
C GLY A 277 -46.96 -26.42 18.88
N ALA A 278 -47.10 -25.23 19.47
CA ALA A 278 -48.17 -24.95 20.44
C ALA A 278 -49.56 -24.90 19.76
N SER A 279 -49.69 -24.21 18.64
CA SER A 279 -50.94 -24.16 17.87
C SER A 279 -51.36 -25.53 17.35
N ALA A 280 -50.41 -26.38 16.93
CA ALA A 280 -50.71 -27.76 16.54
C ALA A 280 -51.31 -28.57 17.70
N ARG A 281 -50.82 -28.39 18.94
CA ARG A 281 -51.40 -29.03 20.13
C ARG A 281 -52.80 -28.51 20.45
N GLU A 282 -53.03 -27.21 20.30
CA GLU A 282 -54.34 -26.58 20.49
C GLU A 282 -55.37 -27.09 19.48
N ILE A 283 -55.00 -27.13 18.19
CA ILE A 283 -55.84 -27.71 17.13
C ILE A 283 -56.20 -29.16 17.45
N HIS A 284 -55.23 -29.95 17.92
CA HIS A 284 -55.48 -31.34 18.31
C HIS A 284 -56.46 -31.44 19.49
N ALA A 285 -56.41 -30.52 20.46
CA ALA A 285 -57.36 -30.49 21.57
C ALA A 285 -58.78 -30.10 21.11
N VAL A 286 -58.89 -29.05 20.29
CA VAL A 286 -60.16 -28.60 19.70
C VAL A 286 -60.78 -29.70 18.83
N SER A 287 -59.97 -30.37 17.99
CA SER A 287 -60.45 -31.48 17.16
C SER A 287 -61.02 -32.63 17.97
N ARG A 288 -60.45 -32.92 19.16
CA ARG A 288 -60.99 -33.95 20.06
C ARG A 288 -62.34 -33.52 20.64
N SER A 289 -62.44 -32.29 21.12
CA SER A 289 -63.70 -31.74 21.65
C SER A 289 -64.81 -31.69 20.61
N VAL A 290 -64.51 -31.30 19.35
CA VAL A 290 -65.48 -31.33 18.24
C VAL A 290 -65.94 -32.76 17.92
N SER A 291 -65.05 -33.75 17.99
CA SER A 291 -65.41 -35.15 17.81
C SER A 291 -66.38 -35.63 18.89
N GLU A 292 -66.08 -35.33 20.17
CA GLU A 292 -66.96 -35.65 21.30
C GLU A 292 -68.33 -34.96 21.19
N ALA A 293 -68.35 -33.67 20.83
CA ALA A 293 -69.57 -32.91 20.60
C ALA A 293 -70.40 -33.50 19.44
N SER A 294 -69.75 -33.90 18.34
CA SER A 294 -70.41 -34.56 17.20
C SER A 294 -71.09 -35.88 17.61
N VAL A 295 -70.44 -36.69 18.46
CA VAL A 295 -71.02 -37.93 18.98
C VAL A 295 -72.26 -37.63 19.83
N SER A 296 -72.19 -36.65 20.74
CA SER A 296 -73.33 -36.23 21.55
C SER A 296 -74.49 -35.69 20.70
N GLN A 297 -74.19 -34.85 19.71
CA GLN A 297 -75.18 -34.30 18.78
C GLN A 297 -75.87 -35.40 17.96
N THR A 298 -75.13 -36.43 17.54
CA THR A 298 -75.70 -37.58 16.84
C THR A 298 -76.71 -38.32 17.73
N GLY A 299 -76.38 -38.53 19.01
CA GLY A 299 -77.30 -39.13 19.98
C GLY A 299 -78.55 -38.28 20.23
N ALA A 300 -78.39 -36.96 20.34
CA ALA A 300 -79.53 -36.03 20.45
C ALA A 300 -80.42 -36.09 19.19
N THR A 301 -79.81 -36.15 18.00
CA THR A 301 -80.54 -36.28 16.73
C THR A 301 -81.34 -37.58 16.66
N ALA A 302 -80.76 -38.70 17.11
CA ALA A 302 -81.48 -39.97 17.20
C ALA A 302 -82.67 -39.90 18.16
N SER A 303 -82.52 -39.19 19.29
CA SER A 303 -83.61 -38.98 20.25
C SER A 303 -84.72 -38.09 19.68
N ILE A 304 -84.36 -37.05 18.91
CA ILE A 304 -85.32 -36.21 18.19
C ILE A 304 -86.07 -37.05 17.15
N ALA A 305 -85.38 -37.91 16.40
CA ALA A 305 -86.02 -38.80 15.43
C ALA A 305 -87.07 -39.71 16.11
N ALA A 306 -86.73 -40.31 17.25
CA ALA A 306 -87.68 -41.11 18.04
C ALA A 306 -88.88 -40.28 18.53
N ALA A 307 -88.65 -39.06 19.01
CA ALA A 307 -89.74 -38.17 19.42
C ALA A 307 -90.63 -37.75 18.24
N ILE A 308 -90.06 -37.57 17.04
CA ILE A 308 -90.82 -37.30 15.81
C ILE A 308 -91.67 -38.51 15.43
N GLU A 309 -91.15 -39.73 15.57
CA GLU A 309 -91.94 -40.96 15.35
C GLU A 309 -93.12 -41.04 16.33
N GLU A 310 -92.88 -40.82 17.63
CA GLU A 310 -93.92 -40.83 18.67
C GLU A 310 -94.96 -39.71 18.46
N MET A 311 -94.50 -38.53 18.04
CA MET A 311 -95.37 -37.41 17.69
C MET A 311 -96.22 -37.74 16.45
N THR A 312 -95.67 -38.44 15.46
CA THR A 312 -96.43 -38.87 14.27
C THR A 312 -97.55 -39.84 14.67
N VAL A 313 -97.25 -40.82 15.54
CA VAL A 313 -98.26 -41.74 16.11
C VAL A 313 -99.33 -40.97 16.88
N SER A 314 -98.92 -39.99 17.69
CA SER A 314 -99.86 -39.15 18.45
C SER A 314 -100.76 -38.30 17.54
N ILE A 315 -100.22 -37.73 16.46
CA ILE A 315 -101.00 -37.00 15.45
C ILE A 315 -102.03 -37.91 14.80
N GLU A 316 -101.65 -39.16 14.48
CA GLU A 316 -102.58 -40.14 13.92
C GLU A 316 -103.71 -40.49 14.90
N GLN A 317 -103.38 -40.70 16.17
CA GLN A 317 -104.36 -40.95 17.24
C GLN A 317 -105.29 -39.75 17.48
N ILE A 318 -104.78 -38.52 17.43
CA ILE A 318 -105.58 -37.30 17.50
C ILE A 318 -106.51 -37.21 16.29
N SER A 319 -106.02 -37.53 15.10
CA SER A 319 -106.80 -37.54 13.85
C SER A 319 -107.95 -38.55 13.93
N ASP A 320 -107.71 -39.76 14.44
CA ASP A 320 -108.76 -40.75 14.71
C ASP A 320 -109.77 -40.27 15.75
N SER A 321 -109.29 -39.65 16.83
CA SER A 321 -110.17 -39.11 17.88
C SER A 321 -111.06 -37.98 17.34
N ALA A 322 -110.52 -37.13 16.45
CA ALA A 322 -111.30 -36.08 15.79
C ALA A 322 -112.38 -36.66 14.88
N ARG A 323 -112.07 -37.72 14.10
CA ARG A 323 -113.05 -38.46 13.30
C ARG A 323 -114.16 -39.09 14.15
N LEU A 324 -113.79 -39.73 15.26
CA LEU A 324 -114.76 -40.30 16.20
C LEU A 324 -115.65 -39.21 16.81
N ALA A 325 -115.08 -38.06 17.19
CA ALA A 325 -115.84 -36.93 17.71
C ALA A 325 -116.80 -36.33 16.67
N GLU A 326 -116.39 -36.24 15.40
CA GLU A 326 -117.24 -35.86 14.28
C GLU A 326 -118.40 -36.84 14.10
N GLN A 327 -118.11 -38.14 14.09
CA GLN A 327 -119.14 -39.18 13.97
C GLN A 327 -120.13 -39.14 15.15
N HIS A 328 -119.65 -38.99 16.38
CA HIS A 328 -120.50 -38.84 17.55
C HIS A 328 -121.34 -37.57 17.49
N SER A 329 -120.76 -36.45 17.04
CA SER A 329 -121.49 -35.18 16.87
C SER A 329 -122.57 -35.29 15.81
N SER A 330 -122.29 -35.94 14.68
CA SER A 330 -123.27 -36.25 13.62
C SER A 330 -124.40 -37.15 14.14
N THR A 331 -124.05 -38.20 14.90
CA THR A 331 -125.04 -39.09 15.53
C THR A 331 -125.91 -38.33 16.54
N ALA A 332 -125.30 -37.48 17.39
CA ALA A 332 -126.02 -36.66 18.35
C ALA A 332 -126.94 -35.63 17.67
N ALA A 333 -126.49 -35.02 16.58
CA ALA A 333 -127.32 -34.14 15.75
C ALA A 333 -128.53 -34.89 15.16
N GLY A 334 -128.32 -36.11 14.66
CA GLY A 334 -129.41 -36.98 14.17
C GLY A 334 -130.41 -37.35 15.27
N LEU A 335 -129.94 -37.72 16.47
CA LEU A 335 -130.80 -38.00 17.62
C LEU A 335 -131.56 -36.75 18.10
N ALA A 336 -130.92 -35.58 18.05
CA ALA A 336 -131.56 -34.30 18.38
C ALA A 336 -132.66 -33.93 17.37
N ASP A 337 -132.43 -34.16 16.08
CA ASP A 337 -133.44 -33.98 15.01
C ASP A 337 -134.61 -34.96 15.18
N GLU A 338 -134.33 -36.23 15.50
CA GLU A 338 -135.36 -37.22 15.80
C GLU A 338 -136.15 -36.86 17.07
N GLY A 339 -135.46 -36.32 18.09
CA GLY A 339 -136.06 -35.78 19.31
C GLY A 339 -136.94 -34.56 19.06
N ALA A 340 -136.48 -33.62 18.23
CA ALA A 340 -137.26 -32.46 17.79
C ALA A 340 -138.51 -32.90 17.03
N GLY A 341 -138.39 -33.87 16.11
CA GLY A 341 -139.53 -34.45 15.39
C GLY A 341 -140.51 -35.22 16.28
N LYS A 342 -140.06 -35.81 17.40
CA LYS A 342 -140.94 -36.40 18.43
C LYS A 342 -141.65 -35.32 19.25
N ALA A 343 -140.94 -34.27 19.67
CA ALA A 343 -141.53 -33.15 20.39
C ALA A 343 -142.55 -32.38 19.54
N GLU A 344 -142.29 -32.19 18.24
CA GLU A 344 -143.19 -31.54 17.30
C GLU A 344 -144.45 -32.39 17.00
N ARG A 345 -144.32 -33.72 17.01
CA ARG A 345 -145.48 -34.64 16.97
C ARG A 345 -146.32 -34.56 18.24
N ALA A 346 -145.69 -34.58 19.42
CA ALA A 346 -146.39 -34.42 20.70
C ALA A 346 -147.10 -33.06 20.80
N ALA A 347 -146.45 -31.97 20.34
CA ALA A 347 -147.06 -30.64 20.31
C ALA A 347 -148.29 -30.56 19.38
N ARG A 348 -148.27 -31.27 18.24
CA ARG A 348 -149.43 -31.37 17.34
C ARG A 348 -150.57 -32.19 17.94
N GLU A 349 -150.27 -33.27 18.67
CA GLU A 349 -151.29 -34.08 19.37
C GLU A 349 -151.95 -33.33 20.54
N MET A 350 -151.24 -32.40 21.20
CA MET A 350 -151.81 -31.58 22.28
C MET A 350 -152.74 -30.44 21.77
N GLN A 351 -152.78 -30.18 20.46
CA GLN A 351 -153.63 -29.14 19.85
C GLN A 351 -154.89 -29.69 19.15
N ALA A 352 -155.13 -31.00 19.20
CA ALA A 352 -156.31 -31.69 18.64
C ALA A 352 -157.26 -32.17 19.75
#